data_AF-A0A1F5WT19-F1
#
_entry.id   AF-A0A1F5WT19-F1
#
_cell.length_a   1.000
_cell.length_b   1.000
_cell.length_c   1.000
_cell.angle_alpha   90.00
_cell.angle_beta   90.00
_cell.angle_gamma   90.00
#
_symmetry.space_group_name_H-M   'P 1'
#
loop_
_entity.id
_entity.type
_entity.pdbx_description
1 polymer ?
#
loop_
_entity_poly.entity_id
_entity_poly.type
_entity_poly.pdbx_seq_one_letter_code
_entity_poly.pdbx_strand_id
1 'polypeptide(L)' 'MFGGGQKEEKEPSKDGKLADLKSRRNALSRWMASPDKHPDDANQLEKLDKEIERLEEIKKLEEKAN' A
#
# COMPACT_ATOMS: atom_id res chain seq x y z
N MET A 1 -39.45 -6.41 -0.16
CA MET A 1 -38.52 -5.36 -0.61
C MET A 1 -37.11 -5.92 -0.49
N PHE A 2 -36.54 -6.47 -1.56
CA PHE A 2 -35.14 -6.90 -1.58
C PHE A 2 -34.30 -5.70 -1.97
N GLY A 3 -33.86 -4.93 -0.98
CA GLY A 3 -32.85 -3.89 -1.18
C GLY A 3 -31.53 -4.58 -1.51
N GLY A 4 -31.13 -4.55 -2.77
CA GLY A 4 -29.82 -5.03 -3.20
C GLY A 4 -28.73 -4.25 -2.48
N GLY A 5 -28.08 -4.89 -1.50
CA GLY A 5 -26.86 -4.42 -0.89
C GLY A 5 -25.74 -4.52 -1.90
N GLN A 6 -25.68 -3.55 -2.81
CA GLN A 6 -24.49 -3.28 -3.59
C GLN A 6 -23.40 -2.95 -2.57
N LYS A 7 -22.44 -3.86 -2.39
CA LYS A 7 -21.22 -3.56 -1.67
C LYS A 7 -20.50 -2.53 -2.52
N GLU A 8 -20.76 -1.25 -2.25
CA GLU A 8 -19.87 -0.18 -2.68
C GLU A 8 -18.53 -0.51 -2.03
N GLU A 9 -17.65 -1.19 -2.77
CA GLU A 9 -16.24 -1.25 -2.46
C GLU A 9 -15.76 0.21 -2.55
N LYS A 10 -15.93 0.94 -1.46
CA LYS A 10 -15.37 2.27 -1.31
C LYS A 10 -13.88 2.10 -1.54
N GLU A 11 -13.39 2.68 -2.63
CA GLU A 11 -11.97 2.80 -2.88
C GLU A 11 -11.29 3.23 -1.58
N PRO A 12 -10.29 2.48 -1.10
CA PRO A 12 -9.66 2.79 0.17
C PRO A 12 -9.17 4.23 0.14
N SER A 13 -9.40 4.98 1.22
CA SER A 13 -8.84 6.33 1.35
C SER A 13 -7.33 6.28 1.13
N LYS A 14 -6.73 7.39 0.68
CA LYS A 14 -5.27 7.46 0.46
C LYS A 14 -4.49 7.03 1.70
N ASP A 15 -4.96 7.40 2.90
CA ASP A 15 -4.39 6.93 4.16
C ASP A 15 -4.57 5.42 4.37
N GLY A 16 -5.73 4.86 4.02
CA GLY A 16 -5.98 3.42 4.07
C GLY A 16 -5.08 2.64 3.11
N LYS A 17 -4.90 3.14 1.87
CA LYS A 17 -3.99 2.55 0.88
C LYS A 17 -2.53 2.65 1.33
N LEU A 18 -2.11 3.79 1.88
CA LEU A 18 -0.76 3.97 2.41
C LEU A 18 -0.48 3.01 3.59
N ALA A 19 -1.46 2.84 4.48
CA ALA A 19 -1.35 1.90 5.60
C ALA A 19 -1.24 0.45 5.12
N ASP A 20 -2.05 0.04 4.15
CA ASP A 20 -1.98 -1.29 3.54
C ASP A 20 -0.60 -1.56 2.91
N LEU A 21 -0.12 -0.63 2.09
CA LEU A 21 1.18 -0.76 1.43
C LEU A 21 2.33 -0.85 2.44
N LYS A 22 2.33 0.00 3.49
CA LYS A 22 3.32 -0.07 4.57
C LYS A 22 3.28 -1.41 5.31
N SER A 23 2.08 -1.96 5.54
CA SER A 23 1.89 -3.27 6.15
C SER A 23 2.47 -4.38 5.27
N ARG A 24 2.15 -4.38 3.97
CA ARG A 24 2.70 -5.33 2.98
C ARG A 24 4.21 -5.23 2.87
N ARG A 25 4.76 -4.02 2.85
CA ARG A 25 6.21 -3.76 2.83
C ARG A 25 6.89 -4.34 4.07
N ASN A 26 6.29 -4.18 5.25
CA ASN A 26 6.83 -4.74 6.50
C ASN A 26 6.79 -6.28 6.49
N ALA A 27 5.68 -6.87 6.06
CA ALA A 27 5.55 -8.33 5.93
C ALA A 27 6.59 -8.90 4.96
N LEU A 28 6.75 -8.28 3.79
CA LEU A 28 7.74 -8.69 2.79
C LEU A 28 9.18 -8.48 3.28
N SER A 29 9.44 -7.38 3.98
CA SER A 29 10.77 -7.13 4.57
C SER A 29 11.14 -8.19 5.62
N ARG A 30 10.18 -8.64 6.44
CA ARG A 30 10.39 -9.75 7.37
C ARG A 30 10.62 -11.07 6.64
N TRP A 31 9.86 -11.33 5.58
CA TRP A 31 10.05 -12.48 4.72
C TRP A 31 11.44 -12.49 4.06
N MET A 32 11.95 -11.33 3.63
CA MET A 32 13.29 -11.20 3.08
C MET A 32 14.42 -11.37 4.11
N ALA A 33 14.13 -11.50 5.40
CA ALA A 33 15.12 -11.94 6.38
C ALA A 33 15.31 -13.47 6.35
N SER A 34 14.42 -14.21 5.69
CA SER A 34 14.49 -15.67 5.58
C SER A 34 15.56 -16.10 4.55
N PRO A 35 16.23 -17.25 4.76
CA PRO A 35 17.23 -17.77 3.83
C PRO A 35 16.63 -18.18 2.48
N ASP A 36 15.36 -18.60 2.45
CA ASP A 36 14.62 -19.05 1.25
C ASP A 36 13.99 -17.92 0.42
N LYS A 37 14.36 -16.66 0.68
CA LYS A 37 13.82 -15.52 -0.07
C LYS A 37 14.14 -15.61 -1.56
N HIS A 38 13.18 -15.24 -2.41
CA HIS A 38 13.39 -15.19 -3.85
C HIS A 38 13.95 -13.81 -4.26
N PRO A 39 14.83 -13.70 -5.27
CA PRO A 39 15.27 -12.39 -5.78
C PRO A 39 14.11 -11.48 -6.24
N ASP A 40 12.98 -12.06 -6.67
CA ASP A 40 11.78 -11.27 -7.01
C ASP A 40 11.12 -10.60 -5.81
N ASP A 41 11.34 -11.10 -4.59
CA ASP A 41 10.83 -10.47 -3.37
C ASP A 41 11.49 -9.10 -3.16
N ALA A 42 12.76 -8.95 -3.55
CA ALA A 42 13.47 -7.67 -3.49
C ALA A 42 12.88 -6.67 -4.51
N ASN A 43 12.59 -7.14 -5.72
CA ASN A 43 11.92 -6.35 -6.76
C ASN A 43 10.51 -5.92 -6.32
N GLN A 44 9.78 -6.80 -5.62
CA GLN A 44 8.48 -6.45 -5.05
C GLN A 44 8.58 -5.42 -3.92
N LEU A 45 9.60 -5.53 -3.06
CA LEU A 45 9.83 -4.54 -2.01
C LEU A 45 10.11 -3.15 -2.60
N GLU A 46 10.96 -3.08 -3.63
CA GLU A 46 11.25 -1.81 -4.33
C GLU A 46 9.99 -1.18 -4.94
N LYS A 47 9.11 -2.00 -5.53
CA LYS A 47 7.82 -1.52 -6.06
C LYS A 47 6.91 -0.97 -4.96
N LEU A 48 6.87 -1.63 -3.81
CA LEU A 48 6.09 -1.16 -2.66
C LEU A 48 6.65 0.16 -2.12
N ASP A 49 7.97 0.28 -1.99
CA ASP A 49 8.61 1.52 -1.53
C ASP A 49 8.33 2.70 -2.48
N LYS A 50 8.42 2.50 -3.80
CA LYS A 50 8.07 3.53 -4.79
C LYS A 50 6.62 3.99 -4.71
N GLU A 51 5.67 3.06 -4.54
CA GLU A 51 4.26 3.42 -4.41
C GLU A 51 3.96 4.13 -3.08
N ILE A 52 4.61 3.72 -1.98
CA ILE A 52 4.51 4.41 -0.68
C ILE A 52 5.03 5.84 -0.81
N GLU A 53 6.22 6.04 -1.39
CA GLU A 53 6.82 7.36 -1.58
C GLU A 53 5.91 8.28 -2.40
N ARG A 54 5.37 7.76 -3.51
CA ARG A 54 4.44 8.49 -4.36
C ARG A 54 3.19 8.94 -3.60
N LEU A 55 2.59 8.07 -2.78
CA LEU A 55 1.41 8.43 -1.99
C LEU A 55 1.73 9.45 -0.89
N GLU A 56 2.89 9.34 -0.25
CA GLU A 56 3.33 10.34 0.73
C GLU A 56 3.61 11.70 0.08
N GLU A 57 4.18 11.73 -1.12
CA GLU A 57 4.37 12.98 -1.87
C GLU A 57 3.04 13.62 -2.25
N ILE A 58 2.09 12.83 -2.76
CA ILE A 58 0.73 13.32 -3.05
C ILE A 58 0.09 13.91 -1.78
N LYS A 59 0.20 13.22 -0.64
CA LYS A 59 -0.34 13.72 0.63
C LYS A 59 0.31 15.04 1.04
N LYS A 60 1.64 15.14 0.96
CA LYS A 60 2.37 16.39 1.25
C LYS A 60 1.95 17.54 0.33
N LEU A 61 1.67 17.24 -0.95
CA LEU A 61 1.19 18.24 -1.90
C LEU A 61 -0.24 18.69 -1.58
N GLU A 62 -1.11 17.78 -1.17
CA GLU A 62 -2.47 18.10 -0.71
C GLU A 62 -2.45 18.95 0.57
N GLU A 63 -1.55 18.65 1.52
CA GLU A 63 -1.38 19.43 2.75
C GLU A 63 -0.83 20.85 2.48
N LYS A 64 -0.02 21.04 1.42
CA LYS A 64 0.52 22.36 1.05
C LYS A 64 -0.44 23.21 0.21
N ALA A 65 -1.41 22.57 -0.44
CA ALA A 65 -2.40 23.24 -1.29
C ALA A 65 -3.64 23.73 -0.52
N ASN A 66 -3.71 23.43 0.77
CA ASN A 66 -4.82 23.74 1.68
C ASN A 66 -4.39 24.72 2.77
#